data_AF-A0A1K0GRR5-F1
#
_entry.id   AF-A0A1K0GRR5-F1
#
_cell.length_a   1.000
_cell.length_b   1.000
_cell.length_c   1.000
_cell.angle_alpha   90.00
_cell.angle_beta   90.00
_cell.angle_gamma   90.00
#
_symmetry.space_group_name_H-M   'P 1'
#
loop_
_entity.id
_entity.type
_entity.pdbx_description
1 polymer ?
#
loop_
_entity_poly.entity_id
_entity_poly.type
_entity_poly.pdbx_seq_one_letter_code
_entity_poly.pdbx_strand_id
1 'polypeptide(L)' 'MSPVIEFVMETPDAAWRVEVVRRGRTRWYRIVHGDNELDWLSIAAVQRVLTEAGIDMADLQEVTGPAASAEHGVA' A
#
# COMPACT_ATOMS: atom_id res chain seq x y z
N MET A 1 7.70 -18.03 -0.74
CA MET A 1 7.98 -16.59 -0.67
C MET A 1 6.71 -15.87 -0.25
N SER A 2 6.76 -15.22 0.91
CA SER A 2 5.69 -14.39 1.46
C SER A 2 5.63 -13.04 0.73
N PRO A 3 4.47 -12.39 0.65
CA PRO A 3 4.37 -11.01 0.17
C PRO A 3 5.15 -10.06 1.08
N VAL A 4 5.79 -9.04 0.49
CA VAL A 4 6.47 -7.95 1.19
C VAL A 4 5.91 -6.61 0.74
N ILE A 5 5.82 -5.65 1.66
CA ILE A 5 5.46 -4.27 1.34
C ILE A 5 6.73 -3.56 0.86
N GLU A 6 6.76 -3.16 -0.41
CA GLU A 6 7.89 -2.42 -0.99
C GLU A 6 7.81 -0.92 -0.69
N PHE A 7 6.60 -0.35 -0.75
CA PHE A 7 6.36 1.08 -0.53
C PHE A 7 5.04 1.30 0.19
N VAL A 8 5.00 2.35 1.01
CA VAL A 8 3.80 2.80 1.69
C VAL A 8 3.61 4.28 1.38
N MET A 9 2.43 4.63 0.92
CA MET A 9 1.98 5.99 0.72
C MET A 9 0.73 6.22 1.55
N GLU A 10 0.58 7.36 2.21
CA GLU A 10 -0.62 7.67 3.00
C GLU A 10 -1.03 9.13 2.85
N THR A 11 -2.29 9.44 3.13
CA THR A 11 -2.74 10.83 3.27
C THR A 11 -2.08 11.49 4.49
N PRO A 12 -1.95 12.83 4.54
CA PRO A 12 -1.28 13.50 5.65
C PRO A 12 -1.92 13.26 7.03
N ASP A 13 -3.20 12.92 7.06
CA ASP A 13 -3.97 12.56 8.26
C ASP A 13 -3.90 11.05 8.60
N ALA A 14 -3.19 10.26 7.80
CA ALA A 14 -3.08 8.81 7.86
C ALA A 14 -4.43 8.05 7.77
N ALA A 15 -5.51 8.71 7.32
CA ALA A 15 -6.81 8.08 7.16
C ALA A 15 -6.82 7.05 6.01
N TRP A 16 -6.01 7.30 4.98
CA TRP A 16 -5.89 6.42 3.82
C TRP A 16 -4.45 6.03 3.61
N ARG A 17 -4.21 4.73 3.45
CA ARG A 17 -2.91 4.15 3.18
C ARG A 17 -2.98 3.29 1.93
N VAL A 18 -2.04 3.49 1.02
CA VAL A 18 -1.78 2.67 -0.15
C VAL A 18 -0.45 1.95 0.05
N GLU A 19 -0.48 0.63 -0.04
CA GLU A 19 0.70 -0.19 0.05
C GLU A 19 0.99 -0.84 -1.30
N VAL A 20 2.25 -0.82 -1.68
CA VAL A 20 2.74 -1.56 -2.84
C VAL A 20 3.28 -2.88 -2.35
N VAL A 21 2.63 -3.98 -2.75
CA VAL A 21 2.98 -5.32 -2.30
C VAL A 21 3.62 -6.10 -3.42
N ARG A 22 4.68 -6.85 -3.11
CA ARG A 22 5.38 -7.72 -4.04
C ARG A 22 5.49 -9.14 -3.51
N ARG A 23 5.27 -10.11 -4.40
CA ARG A 23 5.59 -11.52 -4.17
C ARG A 23 6.28 -12.10 -5.40
N GLY A 24 7.58 -12.36 -5.28
CA GLY A 24 8.40 -12.80 -6.40
C GLY A 24 8.47 -11.73 -7.50
N ARG A 25 7.83 -12.01 -8.65
CA ARG A 25 7.72 -11.08 -9.79
C ARG A 25 6.37 -10.36 -9.86
N THR A 26 5.40 -10.78 -9.06
CA THR A 26 4.06 -10.19 -9.05
C THR A 26 4.05 -8.99 -8.11
N ARG A 27 3.48 -7.88 -8.58
CA ARG A 27 3.26 -6.65 -7.83
C ARG A 27 1.78 -6.30 -7.89
N TRP A 28 1.22 -5.89 -6.77
CA TRP A 28 -0.14 -5.37 -6.67
C TRP A 28 -0.19 -4.26 -5.62
N TYR A 29 -1.36 -3.66 -5.47
CA TYR A 29 -1.59 -2.61 -4.51
C TYR A 29 -2.66 -3.03 -3.51
N ARG A 30 -2.54 -2.47 -2.31
CA ARG A 30 -3.49 -2.65 -1.21
C ARG A 30 -3.88 -1.29 -0.66
N ILE A 31 -5.16 -1.06 -0.43
CA ILE A 31 -5.67 0.13 0.25
C ILE A 31 -6.12 -0.28 1.64
N VAL A 32 -5.70 0.49 2.64
CA VAL A 32 -6.15 0.38 4.04
C VAL A 32 -6.79 1.71 4.44
N HIS A 33 -8.01 1.66 4.97
CA HIS A 33 -8.73 2.80 5.51
C HIS A 33 -9.61 2.35 6.68
N GLY A 34 -9.28 2.83 7.88
CA GLY A 34 -9.89 2.34 9.11
C GLY A 34 -9.73 0.82 9.23
N ASP A 35 -10.84 0.11 9.41
CA ASP A 35 -10.88 -1.35 9.46
C ASP A 35 -11.03 -2.02 8.07
N ASN A 36 -11.13 -1.24 6.99
CA ASN A 36 -11.32 -1.76 5.65
C ASN A 36 -9.98 -1.97 4.95
N GLU A 37 -9.83 -3.15 4.35
CA GLU A 37 -8.70 -3.52 3.51
C GLU A 37 -9.20 -3.96 2.14
N LEU A 38 -8.66 -3.35 1.09
CA LEU A 38 -8.87 -3.75 -0.30
C LEU A 38 -7.53 -4.22 -0.87
N ASP A 39 -7.38 -5.52 -1.09
CA ASP A 39 -6.15 -6.12 -1.60
C ASP A 39 -6.25 -6.51 -3.08
N TRP A 40 -5.11 -6.87 -3.65
CA TRP A 40 -4.97 -7.39 -5.02
C TRP A 40 -5.44 -6.40 -6.11
N LEU A 41 -5.21 -5.11 -5.88
CA LEU A 41 -5.60 -4.04 -6.79
C LEU A 41 -4.54 -3.76 -7.84
N SER A 42 -5.00 -3.32 -9.02
CA SER A 42 -4.15 -2.65 -10.01
C SER A 42 -4.03 -1.16 -9.67
N ILE A 43 -3.02 -0.47 -10.23
CA ILE A 43 -2.86 0.98 -10.03
C ILE A 43 -4.09 1.78 -10.49
N ALA A 44 -4.74 1.35 -11.57
CA ALA A 44 -5.96 1.99 -12.07
C ALA A 44 -7.14 1.81 -11.08
N ALA A 45 -7.23 0.66 -10.43
CA ALA A 45 -8.24 0.42 -9.39
C ALA A 45 -7.97 1.27 -8.14
N VAL A 46 -6.70 1.43 -7.74
CA VAL A 46 -6.32 2.32 -6.64
C VAL A 46 -6.74 3.75 -6.92
N GLN A 47 -6.35 4.28 -8.07
CA GLN A 47 -6.70 5.64 -8.48
C GLN A 47 -8.20 5.88 -8.45
N ARG A 48 -8.97 4.92 -8.96
CA ARG A 48 -10.43 5.00 -8.96
C ARG A 48 -11.00 5.06 -7.54
N VAL A 49 -10.58 4.15 -6.65
CA VAL A 49 -11.08 4.12 -5.27
C VAL A 49 -10.76 5.42 -4.54
N LEU A 50 -9.53 5.94 -4.67
CA LEU A 50 -9.14 7.21 -4.05
C LEU A 50 -9.93 8.39 -4.61
N THR A 51 -10.13 8.44 -5.93
CA THR A 51 -10.93 9.48 -6.58
C THR A 51 -12.39 9.44 -6.12
N GLU A 52 -12.98 8.25 -6.02
CA GLU A 52 -14.33 8.06 -5.50
C GLU A 52 -14.46 8.49 -4.03
N ALA A 53 -13.37 8.40 -3.25
CA ALA A 53 -13.26 8.90 -1.89
C ALA A 53 -12.92 10.40 -1.79
N GLY A 54 -12.69 11.09 -2.91
CA GLY A 54 -12.32 12.51 -2.93
C GLY A 54 -10.85 12.79 -2.61
N ILE A 55 -9.98 11.80 -2.74
CA ILE A 55 -8.54 11.91 -2.48
C ILE A 55 -7.76 11.94 -3.79
N ASP A 56 -6.92 12.95 -3.96
CA ASP A 56 -5.96 12.98 -5.05
C ASP A 56 -4.74 12.13 -4.70
N MET A 57 -4.23 11.36 -5.66
CA MET A 57 -2.97 10.62 -5.47
C MET A 57 -1.79 11.57 -5.20
N ALA A 58 -1.86 12.81 -5.68
CA ALA A 58 -0.86 13.82 -5.41
C ALA A 58 -0.80 14.26 -3.93
N ASP A 59 -1.87 14.04 -3.17
CA ASP A 59 -1.93 14.34 -1.74
C ASP A 59 -1.30 13.23 -0.88
N LEU A 60 -1.00 12.07 -1.48
CA LEU A 60 -0.34 10.99 -0.78
C LEU A 60 1.15 11.29 -0.59
N GLN A 61 1.63 11.07 0.63
CA GLN A 61 3.04 11.16 0.99
C GLN A 61 3.63 9.77 1.16
N GLU A 62 4.86 9.58 0.69
CA GLU A 62 5.61 8.36 0.96
C GLU A 62 5.99 8.30 2.44
N VAL A 63 5.63 7.20 3.09
CA VAL A 63 6.01 6.93 4.48
C VAL A 63 7.31 6.16 4.45
N THR A 64 8.41 6.85 4.70
CA THR A 64 9.71 6.21 4.92
C THR A 64 9.73 5.56 6.31
N GLY A 65 8.98 4.47 6.48
CA GLY A 65 9.21 3.50 7.56
C GLY A 65 10.29 2.51 7.12
N PRO A 66 11.00 1.82 8.03
CA PRO A 66 11.83 0.70 7.61
C PRO A 66 10.91 -0.27 6.88
N ALA A 67 11.02 -0.33 5.55
CA ALA A 67 10.38 -1.36 4.73
C ALA A 67 10.70 -2.65 5.46
N ALA A 68 9.67 -3.25 6.07
CA ALA A 68 9.86 -4.30 7.07
C ALA A 68 10.87 -5.28 6.48
N SER A 69 12.07 -5.30 7.06
CA SER A 69 13.07 -6.32 6.78
C SER A 69 12.32 -7.62 7.01
N ALA A 70 11.91 -8.26 5.92
CA ALA A 70 11.29 -9.56 5.96
C ALA A 70 12.28 -10.44 6.72
N GLU A 71 11.91 -10.74 7.95
CA GLU A 71 12.60 -11.56 8.91
C GLU A 71 13.22 -12.78 8.24
N HIS A 72 14.51 -12.63 7.95
CA HIS A 72 15.43 -13.72 7.65
C HIS A 72 15.75 -14.40 8.98
N GLY A 73 14.79 -15.13 9.53
CA GLY A 73 14.95 -15.99 10.70
C GLY A 73 15.18 -17.43 10.26
N VAL A 74 16.43 -17.77 9.95
CA VAL A 74 16.91 -19.15 9.98
C VAL A 74 17.05 -19.58 11.44
N ALA A 75 16.42 -20.69 11.82
CA ALA A 75 16.82 -21.55 12.92
C ALA A 75 16.39 -22.99 12.59
#